data_AF-A0A8T4EA13-F1
#
_entry.id   AF-A0A8T4EA13-F1
#
_cell.length_a   1.000
_cell.length_b   1.000
_cell.length_c   1.000
_cell.angle_alpha   90.00
_cell.angle_beta   90.00
_cell.angle_gamma   90.00
#
_symmetry.space_group_name_H-M   'P 1'
#
loop_
_entity.id
_entity.type
_entity.pdbx_description
1 polymer ?
#
loop_
_entity_poly.entity_id
_entity_poly.type
_entity_poly.pdbx_seq_one_letter_code
_entity_poly.pdbx_strand_id
1 'polypeptide(L)'
;MPYIVNPIGTVQKTDNENYLVIREDFWDATTHLELFSHIIILWWIDGMDTPEKRSITLANPPRGKGPIPSGVFACRSPARPNPIGHTISKILEIQTKKHRIRVDHIDANDMTPILDIKPYLPSSDRVDDAQVAPWFVDLETRYTK
;
A
#
# COMPACT_ATOMS: atom_id res chain seq x y z
N MET A 1 -20.54 15.70 0.89
CA MET A 1 -19.96 15.72 2.25
C MET A 1 -18.54 15.19 2.15
N PRO A 2 -17.52 15.86 2.73
CA PRO A 2 -16.18 15.29 2.76
C PRO A 2 -16.17 14.02 3.61
N TYR A 3 -15.36 13.03 3.22
CA TYR A 3 -15.09 11.85 4.02
C TYR A 3 -13.86 12.12 4.89
N ILE A 4 -13.92 11.74 6.16
CA ILE A 4 -12.79 11.80 7.09
C ILE A 4 -12.24 10.38 7.22
N VAL A 5 -10.94 10.21 7.00
CA VAL A 5 -10.22 8.95 7.22
C VAL A 5 -9.24 9.17 8.35
N ASN A 6 -9.24 8.27 9.33
CA ASN A 6 -8.38 8.37 10.51
C ASN A 6 -7.30 7.29 10.44
N PRO A 7 -6.01 7.64 10.67
CA PRO A 7 -4.97 6.63 10.76
C PRO A 7 -5.19 5.64 11.90
N ILE A 8 -5.01 4.36 11.60
CA ILE A 8 -5.07 3.25 12.59
C ILE A 8 -3.70 2.88 13.15
N GLY A 9 -2.64 3.41 12.54
CA GLY A 9 -1.27 3.08 12.88
C GLY A 9 -0.28 3.80 11.96
N THR A 10 0.98 3.39 12.05
CA THR A 10 2.09 4.01 11.34
C THR A 10 3.06 2.94 10.86
N VAL A 11 3.64 3.14 9.69
CA VAL A 11 4.75 2.33 9.18
C VAL A 11 6.03 2.73 9.92
N GLN A 12 6.77 1.75 10.43
CA GLN A 12 8.09 1.97 11.00
C GLN A 12 9.11 1.12 10.23
N LYS A 13 10.13 1.77 9.66
CA LYS A 13 11.23 1.14 8.94
C LYS A 13 12.51 1.19 9.76
N THR A 14 13.26 0.09 9.75
CA THR A 14 14.67 0.04 10.17
C THR A 14 15.53 -0.34 8.98
N ASP A 15 16.85 -0.44 9.15
CA ASP A 15 17.78 -0.78 8.06
C ASP A 15 17.40 -2.09 7.33
N ASN A 16 16.76 -3.05 8.01
CA ASN A 16 16.46 -4.37 7.47
C ASN A 16 15.02 -4.85 7.68
N GLU A 17 14.17 -4.08 8.39
CA GLU A 17 12.85 -4.56 8.78
C GLU A 17 11.76 -3.53 8.53
N ASN A 18 10.56 -4.03 8.25
CA ASN A 18 9.36 -3.25 8.05
C ASN A 18 8.33 -3.64 9.10
N TYR A 19 7.81 -2.66 9.84
CA TYR A 19 6.81 -2.84 10.87
C TYR A 19 5.56 -2.01 10.58
N LEU A 20 4.40 -2.59 10.86
CA LEU A 20 3.13 -1.89 10.99
C LEU A 20 2.86 -1.71 12.48
N VAL A 21 3.05 -0.50 13.01
CA VAL A 21 2.76 -0.17 14.41
C VAL A 21 1.31 0.27 14.49
N ILE A 22 0.48 -0.52 15.14
CA ILE A 22 -0.95 -0.28 15.26
C ILE A 22 -1.22 0.47 16.56
N ARG A 23 -2.12 1.45 16.53
CA ARG A 23 -2.51 2.16 17.75
C ARG A 23 -3.17 1.17 18.72
N GLU A 24 -2.92 1.40 20.00
CA GLU A 24 -3.41 0.53 21.08
C GLU A 24 -4.94 0.37 21.06
N ASP A 25 -5.67 1.45 20.77
CA ASP A 25 -7.13 1.46 20.70
C ASP A 25 -7.71 0.62 19.53
N PHE A 26 -6.88 0.21 18.59
CA PHE A 26 -7.25 -0.66 17.47
C PHE A 26 -6.57 -2.03 17.51
N TRP A 27 -5.76 -2.33 18.53
CA TRP A 27 -4.96 -3.55 18.55
C TRP A 27 -5.82 -4.82 18.53
N ASP A 28 -6.94 -4.84 19.25
CA ASP A 28 -7.86 -5.99 19.29
C ASP A 28 -8.38 -6.37 17.90
N ALA A 29 -8.41 -5.43 16.95
CA ALA A 29 -8.80 -5.71 15.56
C ALA A 29 -7.80 -6.62 14.80
N THR A 30 -6.60 -6.86 15.36
CA THR A 30 -5.60 -7.77 14.81
C THR A 30 -5.78 -9.22 15.26
N THR A 31 -6.76 -9.51 16.10
CA THR A 31 -7.01 -10.87 16.61
C THR A 31 -7.21 -11.86 15.45
N HIS A 32 -6.49 -12.98 15.47
CA HIS A 32 -6.46 -14.02 14.44
C HIS A 32 -5.79 -13.63 13.11
N LEU A 33 -5.16 -12.47 13.01
CA LEU A 33 -4.45 -12.08 11.80
C LEU A 33 -3.27 -13.02 11.49
N GLU A 34 -2.72 -13.70 12.50
CA GLU A 34 -1.68 -14.74 12.37
C GLU A 34 -2.14 -15.98 11.60
N LEU A 35 -3.45 -16.19 11.43
CA LEU A 35 -3.99 -17.28 10.62
C LEU A 35 -3.82 -17.03 9.10
N PHE A 36 -3.45 -15.81 8.71
CA PHE A 36 -3.22 -15.43 7.32
C PHE A 36 -1.73 -15.28 7.04
N SER A 37 -1.30 -15.73 5.86
CA SER A 37 0.09 -15.55 5.43
C SER A 37 0.36 -14.14 4.88
N HIS A 38 -0.63 -13.52 4.25
CA HIS A 38 -0.50 -12.23 3.57
C HIS A 38 -1.66 -11.30 3.92
N ILE A 39 -1.38 -10.00 3.89
CA ILE A 39 -2.33 -8.92 4.14
C ILE A 39 -2.24 -7.85 3.06
N ILE A 40 -3.36 -7.20 2.80
CA ILE A 40 -3.46 -5.95 2.07
C ILE A 40 -3.36 -4.81 3.09
N ILE A 41 -2.51 -3.84 2.81
CA ILE A 41 -2.26 -2.67 3.65
C ILE A 41 -2.61 -1.44 2.82
N LEU A 42 -3.57 -0.65 3.31
CA LEU A 42 -3.87 0.67 2.77
C LEU A 42 -3.20 1.73 3.64
N TRP A 43 -2.46 2.62 3.01
CA TRP A 43 -1.66 3.63 3.70
C TRP A 43 -1.77 4.98 2.99
N TRP A 44 -1.56 6.07 3.72
CA TRP A 44 -1.71 7.42 3.17
C TRP A 44 -0.36 7.95 2.71
N ILE A 45 -0.23 8.30 1.44
CA ILE A 45 0.97 8.91 0.88
C ILE A 45 0.97 10.39 1.30
N ASP A 46 1.20 10.61 2.58
CA ASP A 46 1.18 11.90 3.28
C ASP A 46 2.07 12.95 2.61
N GLY A 47 3.23 12.56 2.09
CA GLY A 47 4.09 13.42 1.27
C GLY A 47 3.47 13.93 -0.05
N MET A 48 2.29 13.42 -0.45
CA MET A 48 1.52 13.83 -1.63
C MET A 48 0.21 14.54 -1.29
N ASP A 49 -0.09 14.75 0.00
CA ASP A 49 -1.34 15.37 0.46
C ASP A 49 -1.27 16.90 0.47
N THR A 50 -1.08 17.49 -0.71
CA THR A 50 -1.21 18.94 -0.92
C THR A 50 -2.23 19.22 -2.03
N PRO A 51 -2.92 20.38 -2.02
CA PRO A 51 -3.87 20.73 -3.08
C PRO A 51 -3.28 20.61 -4.48
N GLU A 52 -2.02 21.03 -4.67
CA GLU A 52 -1.32 20.97 -5.95
C GLU A 52 -1.11 19.52 -6.40
N LYS A 53 -0.57 18.66 -5.52
CA LYS A 53 -0.27 17.26 -5.86
C LYS A 53 -1.54 16.41 -6.04
N ARG A 54 -2.60 16.72 -5.31
CA ARG A 54 -3.92 16.06 -5.45
C ARG A 54 -4.66 16.48 -6.70
N SER A 55 -4.33 17.64 -7.27
CA SER A 55 -4.87 18.10 -8.55
C SER A 55 -4.24 17.43 -9.78
N ILE A 56 -3.13 16.69 -9.59
CA ILE A 56 -2.43 16.00 -10.69
C ILE A 56 -3.29 14.84 -11.20
N THR A 57 -3.65 14.90 -12.48
CA THR A 57 -4.44 13.88 -13.19
C THR A 57 -3.63 13.08 -14.21
N LEU A 58 -2.45 13.57 -14.58
CA LEU A 58 -1.52 12.93 -15.53
C LEU A 58 -0.15 12.76 -14.87
N ALA A 59 0.47 11.59 -15.03
CA ALA A 59 1.78 11.28 -14.50
C ALA A 59 2.59 10.44 -15.48
N ASN A 60 3.91 10.57 -15.42
CA ASN A 60 4.82 9.70 -16.15
C ASN A 60 5.00 8.40 -15.34
N PRO A 61 4.66 7.22 -15.89
CA PRO A 61 4.92 5.96 -15.23
C PRO A 61 6.41 5.81 -14.91
N PRO A 62 6.79 5.28 -13.72
CA PRO A 62 8.19 5.05 -13.42
C PRO A 62 8.81 4.11 -14.46
N ARG A 63 10.02 4.47 -14.93
CA ARG A 63 10.83 3.77 -15.95
C ARG A 63 10.30 3.78 -17.40
N GLY A 64 9.50 4.79 -17.79
CA GLY A 64 9.62 5.52 -19.07
C GLY A 64 9.52 4.80 -20.42
N LYS A 65 9.14 3.52 -20.50
CA LYS A 65 9.03 2.79 -21.79
C LYS A 65 7.66 2.90 -22.48
N GLY A 66 6.68 3.57 -21.87
CA GLY A 66 5.36 3.83 -22.47
C GLY A 66 5.26 5.22 -23.13
N PRO A 67 4.20 5.50 -23.91
CA PRO A 67 4.00 6.85 -24.43
C PRO A 67 3.77 7.87 -23.30
N ILE A 68 3.97 9.16 -23.61
CA ILE A 68 3.49 10.44 -23.02
C ILE A 68 2.53 10.29 -21.81
N PRO A 69 2.52 11.22 -20.82
CA PRO A 69 1.76 11.18 -19.56
C PRO A 69 0.50 10.31 -19.54
N SER A 70 0.50 9.30 -18.67
CA SER A 70 -0.66 8.44 -18.41
C SER A 70 -1.57 9.07 -17.37
N GLY A 71 -2.88 8.83 -17.47
CA GLY A 71 -3.81 9.17 -16.38
C GLY A 71 -3.37 8.52 -15.06
N VAL A 72 -3.46 9.24 -13.94
CA VAL A 72 -3.06 8.73 -12.60
C VAL A 72 -3.87 7.50 -12.15
N PHE A 73 -5.02 7.25 -12.76
CA PHE A 73 -5.83 6.05 -12.58
C PHE A 73 -5.41 4.87 -13.47
N ALA A 74 -4.71 5.14 -14.57
CA ALA A 74 -4.12 4.13 -15.45
C ALA A 74 -2.67 3.78 -15.01
N CYS A 75 -2.18 4.37 -13.92
CA CYS A 75 -0.87 4.08 -13.35
C CYS A 75 -0.91 4.04 -11.82
N ARG A 76 0.25 3.82 -11.19
CA ARG A 76 0.42 3.82 -9.73
C ARG A 76 1.18 5.04 -9.22
N SER A 77 0.98 6.20 -9.87
CA SER A 77 1.55 7.47 -9.42
C SER A 77 1.12 7.78 -7.98
N PRO A 78 2.05 8.19 -7.09
CA PRO A 78 1.71 8.58 -5.73
C PRO A 78 0.94 9.92 -5.67
N ALA A 79 1.14 10.79 -6.67
CA ALA A 79 0.32 11.99 -6.85
C ALA A 79 -1.01 11.62 -7.51
N ARG A 80 -2.12 11.82 -6.79
CA ARG A 80 -3.49 11.46 -7.19
C ARG A 80 -4.51 12.16 -6.28
N PRO A 81 -5.80 12.26 -6.68
CA PRO A 81 -6.82 12.98 -5.91
C PRO A 81 -7.00 12.51 -4.46
N ASN A 82 -6.85 11.20 -4.21
CA ASN A 82 -6.77 10.61 -2.89
C ASN A 82 -5.47 9.80 -2.82
N PRO A 83 -4.40 10.31 -2.16
CA PRO A 83 -3.09 9.68 -2.11
C PRO A 83 -3.10 8.42 -1.23
N ILE A 84 -3.77 7.37 -1.69
CA ILE A 84 -3.83 6.07 -1.03
C ILE A 84 -2.84 5.14 -1.72
N GLY A 85 -1.90 4.64 -0.94
CA GLY A 85 -1.01 3.55 -1.27
C GLY A 85 -1.63 2.19 -0.92
N HIS A 86 -1.19 1.16 -1.63
CA HIS A 86 -1.69 -0.19 -1.52
C HIS A 86 -0.53 -1.17 -1.63
N THR A 87 -0.33 -1.99 -0.60
CA THR A 87 0.71 -3.03 -0.55
C THR A 87 0.08 -4.35 -0.17
N ILE A 88 0.41 -5.43 -0.90
CA ILE A 88 0.18 -6.80 -0.40
C ILE A 88 1.51 -7.27 0.19
N SER A 89 1.51 -7.75 1.42
CA SER A 89 2.74 -8.10 2.12
C SER A 89 2.59 -9.37 2.95
N LYS A 90 3.67 -10.14 3.10
CA LYS A 90 3.69 -11.35 3.92
C LYS A 90 3.84 -10.96 5.38
N ILE A 91 3.02 -11.53 6.26
CA ILE A 91 3.22 -11.44 7.72
C ILE A 91 4.42 -12.33 8.07
N LEU A 92 5.44 -11.72 8.67
CA LEU A 92 6.60 -12.44 9.18
C LEU A 92 6.46 -12.73 10.68
N GLU A 93 5.82 -11.84 11.43
CA GLU A 93 5.65 -11.96 12.87
C GLU A 93 4.60 -10.97 13.42
N ILE A 94 3.84 -11.38 14.43
CA ILE A 94 2.96 -10.48 15.20
C ILE A 94 3.57 -10.30 16.60
N GLN A 95 3.86 -9.06 16.98
CA GLN A 95 4.50 -8.71 18.25
C GLN A 95 3.52 -8.00 19.19
N THR A 96 2.69 -8.79 19.88
CA THR A 96 1.60 -8.31 20.75
C THR A 96 2.05 -7.29 21.79
N LYS A 97 3.16 -7.55 22.50
CA LYS A 97 3.67 -6.63 23.54
C LYS A 97 4.09 -5.24 23.01
N LYS A 98 4.28 -5.10 21.70
CA LYS A 98 4.72 -3.88 21.04
C LYS A 98 3.65 -3.30 20.10
N HIS A 99 2.46 -3.89 20.06
CA HIS A 99 1.39 -3.57 19.13
C HIS A 99 1.87 -3.38 17.68
N ARG A 100 2.72 -4.29 17.20
CA ARG A 100 3.26 -4.19 15.83
C ARG A 100 3.33 -5.52 15.09
N ILE A 101 3.22 -5.44 13.78
CA ILE A 101 3.28 -6.57 12.85
C ILE A 101 4.52 -6.39 11.98
N ARG A 102 5.42 -7.38 11.94
CA ARG A 102 6.58 -7.37 11.06
C ARG A 102 6.17 -7.97 9.71
N VAL A 103 6.49 -7.28 8.63
CA VAL A 103 6.15 -7.68 7.26
C VAL A 103 7.39 -7.73 6.38
N ASP A 104 7.35 -8.50 5.29
CA ASP A 104 8.52 -8.67 4.42
C ASP A 104 8.84 -7.43 3.60
N HIS A 105 7.82 -6.71 3.11
CA HIS A 105 8.01 -5.48 2.35
C HIS A 105 6.85 -4.50 2.51
N ILE A 106 7.15 -3.21 2.33
CA ILE A 106 6.14 -2.17 2.12
C ILE A 106 6.73 -1.00 1.35
N ASP A 107 6.01 -0.53 0.34
CA ASP A 107 6.44 0.56 -0.55
C ASP A 107 6.21 1.97 0.06
N ALA A 108 5.87 2.04 1.35
CA ALA A 108 5.65 3.27 2.11
C ALA A 108 6.98 3.85 2.65
N ASN A 109 7.00 5.14 3.01
CA ASN A 109 8.14 5.71 3.72
C ASN A 109 8.07 5.36 5.22
N ASP A 110 9.15 5.60 5.94
CA ASP A 110 9.10 5.58 7.40
C ASP A 110 8.10 6.63 7.91
N MET A 111 7.44 6.34 9.02
CA MET A 111 6.40 7.17 9.64
C MET A 111 5.13 7.41 8.81
N THR A 112 4.97 6.72 7.68
CA THR A 112 3.77 6.83 6.84
C THR A 112 2.51 6.32 7.58
N PRO A 113 1.38 7.07 7.57
CA PRO A 113 0.14 6.65 8.22
C PRO A 113 -0.50 5.41 7.55
N ILE A 114 -0.98 4.48 8.37
CA ILE A 114 -1.77 3.32 7.93
C ILE A 114 -3.25 3.64 8.08
N LEU A 115 -4.04 3.32 7.05
CA LEU A 115 -5.48 3.56 7.02
C LEU A 115 -6.29 2.30 7.32
N ASP A 116 -5.85 1.16 6.78
CA ASP A 116 -6.61 -0.09 6.88
C ASP A 116 -5.71 -1.32 6.62
N ILE A 117 -6.11 -2.47 7.16
CA ILE A 117 -5.46 -3.77 6.95
C ILE A 117 -6.55 -4.81 6.69
N LYS A 118 -6.37 -5.62 5.64
CA LYS A 118 -7.28 -6.72 5.29
C LYS A 118 -6.51 -8.01 5.05
N PRO A 119 -7.07 -9.19 5.36
CA PRO A 119 -6.46 -10.44 4.92
C PRO A 119 -6.45 -10.50 3.38
N TYR A 120 -5.37 -11.02 2.80
CA TYR A 120 -5.34 -11.34 1.37
C TYR A 120 -6.06 -12.69 1.14
N LEU A 121 -7.08 -12.67 0.29
CA LEU A 121 -7.89 -13.83 -0.05
C LEU A 121 -7.73 -14.14 -1.55
N PRO A 122 -7.03 -15.22 -1.93
CA PRO A 122 -6.84 -15.57 -3.34
C PRO A 122 -8.15 -15.70 -4.14
N SER A 123 -9.26 -16.03 -3.48
CA SER A 123 -10.57 -16.14 -4.12
C SER A 123 -11.21 -14.81 -4.52
N SER A 124 -10.82 -13.70 -3.90
CA SER A 124 -11.35 -12.35 -4.22
C SER A 124 -10.30 -11.41 -4.80
N ASP A 125 -9.03 -11.59 -4.44
CA ASP A 125 -7.97 -10.60 -4.70
C ASP A 125 -7.04 -11.00 -5.85
N ARG A 126 -7.09 -12.27 -6.28
CA ARG A 126 -6.27 -12.79 -7.39
C ARG A 126 -7.11 -12.94 -8.64
N VAL A 127 -6.58 -12.44 -9.75
CA VAL A 127 -7.15 -12.62 -11.10
C VAL A 127 -6.10 -13.30 -11.94
N ASP A 128 -6.30 -14.58 -12.26
CA ASP A 128 -5.29 -15.43 -12.90
C ASP A 128 -4.99 -15.02 -14.36
N ASP A 129 -5.94 -14.37 -15.05
CA ASP A 129 -5.86 -13.94 -16.45
C ASP A 129 -5.85 -12.41 -16.61
N ALA A 130 -5.32 -11.70 -15.62
CA ALA A 130 -5.22 -10.24 -15.65
C ALA A 130 -4.41 -9.73 -16.85
N GLN A 131 -4.95 -8.73 -17.55
CA GLN A 131 -4.23 -7.99 -18.58
C GLN A 131 -3.65 -6.71 -17.99
N VAL A 132 -2.38 -6.42 -18.31
CA VAL A 132 -1.71 -5.16 -17.92
C VAL A 132 -1.27 -4.37 -19.14
N ALA A 133 -1.21 -3.05 -18.99
CA ALA A 133 -0.77 -2.19 -20.08
C ALA A 133 0.70 -2.47 -20.48
N PRO A 134 1.09 -2.28 -21.75
CA PRO A 134 2.41 -2.69 -22.26
C PRO A 134 3.60 -2.12 -21.46
N TRP A 135 3.46 -0.90 -20.94
CA TRP A 135 4.52 -0.26 -20.15
C TRP A 135 4.72 -0.85 -18.75
N PHE A 136 3.87 -1.77 -18.29
CA PHE A 136 4.10 -2.54 -17.05
C PHE A 136 4.83 -3.87 -17.29
N VAL A 137 4.81 -4.38 -18.53
CA VAL A 137 5.34 -5.71 -18.87
C VAL A 137 6.84 -5.81 -18.64
N ASP A 138 7.57 -4.73 -18.92
CA ASP A 138 9.03 -4.67 -18.84
C ASP A 138 9.55 -4.11 -17.49
N LEU A 139 8.68 -3.75 -16.55
CA LEU A 139 9.11 -3.03 -15.33
C LEU A 139 9.62 -3.96 -14.24
N GLU A 140 8.84 -4.95 -13.86
CA GLU A 140 9.16 -5.98 -12.86
C GLU A 140 8.23 -7.18 -13.09
N THR A 141 8.74 -8.38 -12.86
CA THR A 141 7.97 -9.63 -13.03
C THR A 141 6.74 -9.70 -12.12
N ARG A 142 6.72 -8.99 -10.99
CA ARG A 142 5.55 -8.93 -10.07
C ARG A 142 4.35 -8.16 -10.64
N TYR A 143 4.52 -7.45 -11.76
CA TYR A 143 3.41 -6.74 -12.42
C TYR A 143 2.72 -7.57 -13.50
N THR A 144 3.24 -8.76 -13.82
CA THR A 144 2.75 -9.61 -14.93
C THR A 144 2.48 -11.06 -14.53
N LYS A 145 2.79 -11.44 -13.28
CA LYS A 145 2.63 -12.78 -12.71
C LYS A 145 1.96 -12.67 -11.34
#